data_AF-A0A4Y9P8L3-F1
#
_entry.id   AF-A0A4Y9P8L3-F1
#
_cell.length_a   1.000
_cell.length_b   1.000
_cell.length_c   1.000
_cell.angle_alpha   90.00
_cell.angle_beta   90.00
_cell.angle_gamma   90.00
#
_symmetry.space_group_name_H-M   'P 1'
#
loop_
_entity.id
_entity.type
_entity.pdbx_description
1 polymer ?
#
loop_
_entity_poly.entity_id
_entity_poly.type
_entity_poly.pdbx_seq_one_letter_code
_entity_poly.pdbx_strand_id
1 'polypeptide(L)'
;MPSVSEDGAVPHPLGRQDAAALIGVLAVLEGQLIAGDLDRHVIDHLNGHLRGADLVGPGAGPAELRVALATLNQRLRYVLGEYAEPPAPDTGEVDQYFGFAAEAPARAFVEAVRARGGTPAAPVPVDGRAYDDGTVRWQVAVRTADLPLSAAFAVDQQQLLALAAQHGGSHGGWGSPPP
;
A
#
# COMPACT_ATOMS: atom_id res chain seq x y z
N MET A 1 24.04 23.78 8.42
CA MET A 1 22.74 23.13 8.68
C MET A 1 21.82 23.49 7.55
N PRO A 2 21.27 22.53 6.79
CA PRO A 2 20.34 22.85 5.72
C PRO A 2 19.04 23.36 6.35
N SER A 3 18.63 24.53 5.86
CA SER A 3 17.39 25.23 6.16
C SER A 3 16.19 24.33 5.89
N VAL A 4 15.37 24.09 6.90
CA VAL A 4 13.99 23.61 6.73
C VAL A 4 13.27 24.70 5.94
N SER A 5 13.03 24.50 4.66
CA SER A 5 12.21 25.42 3.87
C SER A 5 10.85 25.52 4.54
N GLU A 6 10.50 26.69 5.04
CA GLU A 6 9.11 27.01 5.38
C GLU A 6 8.30 26.86 4.10
N ASP A 7 7.50 25.79 4.06
CA ASP A 7 6.49 25.58 3.04
C ASP A 7 5.50 26.75 3.17
N GLY A 8 5.67 27.76 2.33
CA GLY A 8 5.00 29.05 2.47
C GLY A 8 3.50 28.85 2.47
N ALA A 9 2.82 29.35 3.52
CA ALA A 9 1.38 29.26 3.61
C ALA A 9 0.75 29.83 2.33
N VAL A 10 -0.04 29.02 1.64
CA VAL A 10 -0.79 29.47 0.46
C VAL A 10 -1.70 30.64 0.87
N PRO A 11 -1.78 31.73 0.09
CA PRO A 11 -2.54 32.93 0.48
C PRO A 11 -4.02 32.67 0.74
N HIS A 12 -4.57 31.62 0.12
CA HIS A 12 -5.94 31.20 0.29
C HIS A 12 -5.96 29.71 0.67
N PRO A 13 -6.53 29.35 1.83
CA PRO A 13 -6.61 27.96 2.24
C PRO A 13 -7.56 27.19 1.30
N LEU A 14 -7.25 25.91 1.09
CA LEU A 14 -8.10 25.02 0.31
C LEU A 14 -9.45 24.85 1.02
N GLY A 15 -10.54 25.04 0.29
CA GLY A 15 -11.88 24.82 0.84
C GLY A 15 -12.12 23.34 1.16
N ARG A 16 -12.92 23.06 2.20
CA ARG A 16 -13.25 21.69 2.62
C ARG A 16 -13.85 20.85 1.49
N GLN A 17 -14.70 21.46 0.66
CA GLN A 17 -15.33 20.79 -0.47
C GLN A 17 -14.32 20.41 -1.56
N ASP A 18 -13.39 21.31 -1.88
CA ASP A 18 -12.36 21.07 -2.89
C ASP A 18 -11.36 20.01 -2.42
N ALA A 19 -10.96 20.06 -1.15
CA ALA A 19 -10.12 19.03 -0.54
C ALA A 19 -10.79 17.65 -0.59
N ALA A 20 -12.08 17.56 -0.24
CA ALA A 20 -12.84 16.30 -0.33
C ALA A 20 -12.94 15.79 -1.78
N ALA A 21 -13.16 16.69 -2.75
CA ALA A 21 -13.20 16.32 -4.16
C ALA A 21 -11.83 15.79 -4.64
N LEU A 22 -10.74 16.45 -4.26
CA LEU A 22 -9.38 16.01 -4.60
C LEU A 22 -9.03 14.66 -3.97
N ILE A 23 -9.43 14.41 -2.72
CA ILE A 23 -9.29 13.08 -2.08
C ILE A 23 -9.98 12.00 -2.92
N GLY A 24 -11.20 12.29 -3.41
CA GLY A 24 -11.93 11.37 -4.29
C GLY A 24 -11.21 11.11 -5.61
N VAL A 25 -10.69 12.16 -6.27
CA VAL A 25 -9.92 12.03 -7.51
C VAL A 25 -8.64 11.20 -7.29
N LEU A 26 -7.90 11.47 -6.23
CA LEU A 26 -6.68 10.72 -5.89
C LEU A 26 -6.99 9.24 -5.63
N ALA A 27 -8.07 8.94 -4.90
CA ALA A 27 -8.48 7.56 -4.64
C ALA A 27 -8.87 6.81 -5.93
N VAL A 28 -9.53 7.48 -6.89
CA VAL A 28 -9.85 6.89 -8.19
C VAL A 28 -8.57 6.63 -9.00
N LEU A 29 -7.64 7.59 -9.04
CA LEU A 29 -6.38 7.42 -9.75
C LEU A 29 -5.54 6.29 -9.15
N GLU A 30 -5.47 6.19 -7.83
CA GLU A 30 -4.76 5.10 -7.15
C GLU A 30 -5.41 3.74 -7.44
N GLY A 31 -6.75 3.65 -7.40
CA GLY A 31 -7.46 2.42 -7.74
C GLY A 31 -7.24 1.99 -9.20
N GLN A 32 -7.30 2.92 -10.15
CA GLN A 32 -7.00 2.65 -11.56
C GLN A 32 -5.54 2.25 -11.79
N LEU A 33 -4.61 2.87 -11.05
CA LEU A 33 -3.20 2.50 -11.08
C LEU A 33 -2.97 1.06 -10.59
N ILE A 34 -3.60 0.69 -9.48
CA ILE A 34 -3.52 -0.66 -8.90
C ILE A 34 -4.14 -1.70 -9.83
N ALA A 35 -5.26 -1.37 -10.47
CA ALA A 35 -5.92 -2.25 -11.43
C ALA A 35 -5.13 -2.43 -12.74
N GLY A 36 -4.13 -1.59 -12.99
CA GLY A 36 -3.39 -1.56 -14.27
C GLY A 36 -4.16 -0.88 -15.40
N ASP A 37 -5.20 -0.11 -15.08
CA ASP A 37 -6.05 0.57 -16.06
C ASP A 37 -5.47 1.93 -16.52
N LEU A 38 -4.47 2.46 -15.82
CA LEU A 38 -3.78 3.69 -16.25
C LEU A 38 -2.76 3.40 -17.34
N ASP A 39 -2.94 4.05 -18.49
CA ASP A 39 -1.97 4.02 -19.59
C ASP A 39 -0.61 4.59 -19.15
N ARG A 40 0.46 4.00 -19.70
CA ARG A 40 1.84 4.40 -19.40
C ARG A 40 2.10 5.89 -19.63
N HIS A 41 1.52 6.48 -20.68
CA HIS A 41 1.69 7.91 -20.97
C HIS A 41 1.10 8.78 -19.85
N VAL A 42 -0.04 8.38 -19.28
CA VAL A 42 -0.66 9.10 -18.15
C VAL A 42 0.21 8.98 -16.90
N ILE A 43 0.73 7.79 -16.62
CA ILE A 43 1.66 7.55 -15.50
C ILE A 43 2.91 8.43 -15.64
N ASP A 44 3.55 8.43 -16.81
CA ASP A 44 4.75 9.22 -17.07
C ASP A 44 4.48 10.73 -16.92
N HIS A 45 3.31 11.20 -17.38
CA HIS A 45 2.90 12.59 -17.24
C HIS A 45 2.64 12.98 -15.77
N LEU A 46 1.91 12.16 -15.01
CA LEU A 46 1.67 12.38 -13.59
C LEU A 46 2.99 12.41 -12.80
N ASN A 47 3.89 11.45 -13.03
CA ASN A 47 5.22 11.44 -12.44
C ASN A 47 6.04 12.68 -12.82
N GLY A 48 5.87 13.20 -14.04
CA GLY A 48 6.46 14.46 -14.48
C GLY A 48 6.03 15.66 -13.63
N HIS A 49 4.72 15.80 -13.37
CA HIS A 49 4.18 16.87 -12.53
C HIS A 49 4.59 16.73 -11.06
N LEU A 50 4.50 15.52 -10.50
CA LEU A 50 4.84 15.28 -9.10
C LEU A 50 6.34 15.47 -8.82
N ARG A 51 7.20 15.26 -9.82
CA ARG A 51 8.63 15.58 -9.71
C ARG A 51 8.87 17.07 -9.53
N GLY A 52 8.09 17.92 -10.19
CA GLY A 52 8.18 19.38 -10.04
C GLY A 52 7.82 19.86 -8.62
N ALA A 53 7.14 19.02 -7.84
CA ALA A 53 6.78 19.26 -6.44
C ALA A 53 7.61 18.42 -5.45
N ASP A 54 8.72 17.81 -5.90
CA ASP A 54 9.59 16.94 -5.10
C ASP A 54 8.87 15.75 -4.41
N LEU A 55 7.76 15.29 -4.99
CA LEU A 55 6.98 14.16 -4.46
C LEU A 55 7.43 12.81 -5.01
N VAL A 56 8.13 12.80 -6.15
CA VAL A 56 8.72 11.60 -6.74
C VAL A 56 10.11 11.89 -7.31
N GLY A 57 10.98 10.89 -7.30
CA GLY A 57 12.34 10.99 -7.83
C GLY A 57 12.45 10.92 -9.36
N PRO A 58 13.66 11.14 -9.92
CA PRO A 58 13.97 10.80 -11.29
C PRO A 58 13.76 9.30 -11.54
N GLY A 59 13.14 8.94 -12.67
CA GLY A 59 12.89 7.53 -13.01
C GLY A 59 11.72 6.87 -12.26
N ALA A 60 10.94 7.63 -11.50
CA ALA A 60 9.72 7.15 -10.85
C ALA A 60 8.79 6.42 -11.84
N GLY A 61 8.35 5.22 -11.44
CA GLY A 61 7.42 4.37 -12.17
C GLY A 61 6.04 4.31 -11.48
N PRO A 62 5.25 3.25 -11.76
CA PRO A 62 3.94 3.05 -11.15
C PRO A 62 3.99 2.93 -9.62
N ALA A 63 5.02 2.28 -9.08
CA ALA A 63 5.15 2.05 -7.65
C ALA A 63 5.36 3.34 -6.87
N GLU A 64 6.27 4.20 -7.33
CA GLU A 64 6.51 5.52 -6.74
C GLU A 64 5.32 6.45 -6.91
N LEU A 65 4.63 6.39 -8.06
CA LEU A 65 3.40 7.15 -8.28
C LEU A 65 2.34 6.78 -7.24
N ARG A 66 2.14 5.48 -6.97
CA ARG A 66 1.18 5.01 -5.96
C ARG A 66 1.47 5.61 -4.59
N VAL A 67 2.72 5.55 -4.13
CA VAL A 67 3.15 6.12 -2.84
C VAL A 67 2.92 7.63 -2.78
N ALA A 68 3.21 8.34 -3.87
CA ALA A 68 3.00 9.79 -3.93
C ALA A 68 1.51 10.17 -3.90
N LEU A 69 0.65 9.42 -4.61
CA LEU A 69 -0.81 9.62 -4.57
C LEU A 69 -1.38 9.36 -3.17
N ALA A 70 -0.96 8.26 -2.52
CA ALA A 70 -1.36 7.93 -1.15
C ALA A 70 -0.90 9.01 -0.17
N THR A 71 0.35 9.47 -0.29
CA THR A 71 0.91 10.55 0.54
C THR A 71 0.12 11.85 0.38
N LEU A 72 -0.23 12.24 -0.85
CA LEU A 72 -1.06 13.41 -1.12
C LEU A 72 -2.46 13.27 -0.51
N ASN A 73 -3.06 12.09 -0.60
CA ASN A 73 -4.37 11.80 0.00
C ASN A 73 -4.33 12.02 1.52
N GLN A 74 -3.32 11.46 2.20
CA GLN A 74 -3.14 11.62 3.65
C GLN A 74 -2.91 13.09 4.05
N ARG A 75 -2.10 13.83 3.28
CA ARG A 75 -1.89 15.26 3.52
C ARG A 75 -3.18 16.08 3.39
N LEU A 76 -4.03 15.78 2.40
CA LEU A 76 -5.32 16.45 2.25
C LEU A 76 -6.29 16.13 3.40
N ARG A 77 -6.32 14.88 3.89
CA ARG A 77 -7.10 14.49 5.07
C ARG A 77 -6.65 15.22 6.34
N TYR A 78 -5.34 15.41 6.50
CA TYR A 78 -4.81 16.26 7.57
C TYR A 78 -5.27 17.71 7.45
N VAL A 79 -5.23 18.30 6.25
CA VAL A 79 -5.76 19.66 6.01
C VAL A 79 -7.26 19.77 6.36
N LEU A 80 -8.02 18.69 6.20
CA LEU A 80 -9.43 18.61 6.62
C LEU A 80 -9.64 18.43 8.13
N GLY A 81 -8.58 18.20 8.90
CA GLY A 81 -8.63 17.96 10.33
C GLY A 81 -9.03 16.53 10.71
N GLU A 82 -8.87 15.55 9.82
CA GLU A 82 -9.06 14.13 10.17
C GLU A 82 -7.97 13.61 11.12
N TYR A 83 -6.80 14.28 11.13
CA TYR A 83 -5.67 13.97 11.99
C TYR A 83 -5.27 15.21 12.81
N ALA A 84 -4.85 14.98 14.06
CA ALA A 84 -4.33 16.05 14.93
C ALA A 84 -2.90 16.48 14.55
N GLU A 85 -2.12 15.56 14.00
CA GLU A 85 -0.74 15.76 13.58
C GLU A 85 -0.58 15.44 12.09
N PRO A 86 0.40 16.04 11.39
CA PRO A 86 0.71 15.70 10.01
C PRO A 86 1.02 14.20 9.88
N PRO A 87 0.51 13.52 8.85
CA PRO A 87 0.81 12.12 8.62
C PRO A 87 2.30 11.94 8.35
N ALA A 88 2.88 10.87 8.90
CA ALA A 88 4.21 10.45 8.50
C ALA A 88 4.25 10.16 6.99
N PRO A 89 5.41 10.35 6.32
CA PRO A 89 5.57 9.92 4.94
C PRO A 89 5.23 8.45 4.78
N ASP A 90 4.48 8.11 3.74
CA ASP A 90 4.18 6.71 3.41
C ASP A 90 5.49 6.02 2.99
N THR A 91 5.85 4.95 3.72
CA THR A 91 7.03 4.13 3.41
C THR A 91 6.78 3.22 2.21
N GLY A 92 5.52 3.08 1.81
CA GLY A 92 5.06 2.18 0.77
C GLY A 92 5.04 0.71 1.20
N GLU A 93 5.39 0.42 2.46
CA GLU A 93 5.28 -0.90 3.05
C GLU A 93 3.83 -1.36 3.09
N VAL A 94 3.62 -2.64 2.81
CA VAL A 94 2.31 -3.28 2.88
C VAL A 94 2.40 -4.60 3.62
N ASP A 95 1.27 -4.98 4.21
CA ASP A 95 1.06 -6.35 4.67
C ASP A 95 0.33 -7.11 3.54
N GLN A 96 0.93 -8.20 3.07
CA GLN A 96 0.29 -9.18 2.20
C GLN A 96 -0.47 -10.19 3.06
N TYR A 97 -1.73 -10.44 2.73
CA TYR A 97 -2.64 -11.26 3.54
C TYR A 97 -2.86 -12.64 2.92
N PHE A 98 -2.59 -13.68 3.70
CA PHE A 98 -2.74 -15.08 3.30
C PHE A 98 -3.75 -15.79 4.19
N GLY A 99 -4.74 -16.43 3.58
CA GLY A 99 -5.83 -17.13 4.23
C GLY A 99 -5.61 -18.64 4.27
N PHE A 100 -6.05 -19.27 5.35
CA PHE A 100 -5.97 -20.71 5.57
C PHE A 100 -7.27 -21.23 6.22
N ALA A 101 -7.67 -22.44 5.87
CA ALA A 101 -8.85 -23.08 6.46
C ALA A 101 -8.64 -23.52 7.92
N ALA A 102 -7.39 -23.75 8.33
CA ALA A 102 -7.03 -24.24 9.66
C ALA A 102 -5.77 -23.55 10.20
N GLU A 103 -5.61 -23.57 11.52
CA GLU A 103 -4.51 -22.88 12.21
C GLU A 103 -3.16 -23.54 11.99
N ALA A 104 -3.12 -24.87 11.98
CA ALA A 104 -1.88 -25.64 11.80
C ALA A 104 -1.14 -25.30 10.49
N PRO A 105 -1.79 -25.29 9.30
CA PRO A 105 -1.12 -24.84 8.08
C PRO A 105 -0.74 -23.36 8.10
N ALA A 106 -1.53 -22.48 8.72
CA ALA A 106 -1.18 -21.07 8.88
C ALA A 106 0.11 -20.90 9.71
N ARG A 107 0.26 -21.65 10.82
CA ARG A 107 1.49 -21.67 11.61
C ARG A 107 2.67 -22.23 10.82
N ALA A 108 2.48 -23.30 10.06
CA ALA A 108 3.54 -23.86 9.22
C ALA A 108 4.03 -22.84 8.17
N PHE A 109 3.12 -22.10 7.55
CA PHE A 109 3.45 -21.00 6.64
C PHE A 109 4.26 -19.90 7.34
N VAL A 110 3.85 -19.45 8.53
CA VAL A 110 4.59 -18.45 9.33
C VAL A 110 6.03 -18.89 9.58
N GLU A 111 6.24 -20.14 10.00
CA GLU A 111 7.59 -20.66 10.23
C GLU A 111 8.42 -20.74 8.94
N ALA A 112 7.80 -21.11 7.82
CA ALA A 112 8.47 -21.15 6.53
C ALA A 112 8.86 -19.76 6.01
N VAL A 113 8.01 -18.75 6.22
CA VAL A 113 8.33 -17.34 5.90
C VAL A 113 9.50 -16.84 6.76
N ARG A 114 9.49 -17.12 8.07
CA ARG A 114 10.59 -16.75 8.98
C ARG A 114 11.90 -17.42 8.59
N ALA A 115 11.86 -18.69 8.22
CA ALA A 115 13.05 -19.43 7.79
C ALA A 115 13.72 -18.82 6.53
N ARG A 116 12.97 -18.03 5.75
CA ARG A 116 13.45 -17.28 4.58
C ARG A 116 13.82 -15.83 4.90
N GLY A 117 13.75 -15.42 6.16
CA GLY A 117 14.06 -14.06 6.62
C GLY A 117 12.89 -13.07 6.54
N GLY A 118 11.68 -13.52 6.21
CA GLY A 118 10.49 -12.66 6.16
C GLY A 118 9.95 -12.30 7.55
N THR A 119 9.04 -11.32 7.61
CA THR A 119 8.45 -10.80 8.87
C THR A 119 6.94 -11.08 8.96
N PRO A 120 6.52 -12.33 9.20
CA PRO A 120 5.10 -12.68 9.33
C PRO A 120 4.55 -12.36 10.73
N ALA A 121 3.32 -11.88 10.77
CA ALA A 121 2.52 -11.81 11.98
C ALA A 121 2.06 -13.21 12.43
N ALA A 122 1.60 -13.32 13.67
CA ALA A 122 0.96 -14.54 14.14
C ALA A 122 -0.38 -14.78 13.40
N PRO A 123 -0.80 -16.04 13.18
CA PRO A 123 -2.10 -16.32 12.58
C PRO A 123 -3.24 -15.76 13.45
N VAL A 124 -4.21 -15.10 12.82
CA VAL A 124 -5.40 -14.56 13.48
C VAL A 124 -6.67 -15.20 12.92
N PRO A 125 -7.69 -15.48 13.75
CA PRO A 125 -8.96 -16.01 13.26
C PRO A 125 -9.73 -14.94 12.47
N VAL A 126 -10.38 -15.35 11.38
CA VAL A 126 -11.18 -14.48 10.51
C VAL A 126 -12.47 -15.17 10.04
N ASP A 127 -13.45 -14.39 9.59
CA ASP A 127 -14.74 -14.90 9.11
C ASP A 127 -14.74 -15.33 7.63
N GLY A 128 -13.61 -15.13 6.93
CA GLY A 128 -13.38 -15.58 5.57
C GLY A 128 -14.03 -14.73 4.48
N ARG A 129 -14.75 -13.65 4.80
CA ARG A 129 -15.50 -12.85 3.80
C ARG A 129 -14.63 -12.14 2.76
N ALA A 130 -13.37 -11.89 3.10
CA ALA A 130 -12.40 -11.29 2.18
C ALA A 130 -11.83 -12.30 1.16
N TYR A 131 -12.23 -13.57 1.24
CA TYR A 131 -11.70 -14.65 0.42
C TYR A 131 -12.82 -15.31 -0.41
N ASP A 132 -12.53 -15.58 -1.69
CA ASP A 132 -13.53 -16.00 -2.68
C ASP A 132 -14.28 -17.31 -2.33
N ASP A 133 -13.67 -18.18 -1.53
CA ASP A 133 -14.24 -19.50 -1.23
C ASP A 133 -14.98 -19.60 0.12
N GLY A 134 -14.90 -18.57 0.97
CA GLY A 134 -15.49 -18.56 2.31
C GLY A 134 -15.01 -19.68 3.26
N THR A 135 -13.98 -20.42 2.87
CA THR A 135 -13.40 -21.54 3.65
C THR A 135 -12.30 -21.07 4.60
N VAL A 136 -11.77 -19.89 4.36
CA VAL A 136 -10.72 -19.28 5.19
C VAL A 136 -11.24 -18.97 6.59
N ARG A 137 -10.51 -19.47 7.59
CA ARG A 137 -10.76 -19.26 9.02
C ARG A 137 -9.60 -18.59 9.75
N TRP A 138 -8.43 -18.56 9.12
CA TRP A 138 -7.19 -18.03 9.68
C TRP A 138 -6.49 -17.17 8.64
N GLN A 139 -5.94 -16.04 9.07
CA GLN A 139 -5.21 -15.10 8.24
C GLN A 139 -3.80 -14.88 8.80
N VAL A 140 -2.82 -14.76 7.92
CA VAL A 140 -1.45 -14.37 8.23
C VAL A 140 -1.12 -13.13 7.41
N ALA A 141 -0.64 -12.08 8.07
CA ALA A 141 -0.05 -10.92 7.42
C ALA A 141 1.46 -11.13 7.27
N VAL A 142 2.01 -10.85 6.09
CA VAL A 142 3.45 -10.86 5.82
C VAL A 142 3.85 -9.46 5.39
N ARG A 143 4.71 -8.81 6.19
CA ARG A 143 5.19 -7.46 5.87
C ARG A 143 6.22 -7.51 4.76
N THR A 144 6.07 -6.63 3.78
CA THR A 144 7.01 -6.50 2.66
C THR A 144 7.47 -5.07 2.50
N ALA A 145 8.79 -4.89 2.35
CA ALA A 145 9.42 -3.59 2.14
C ALA A 145 9.39 -3.15 0.66
N ASP A 146 9.20 -4.10 -0.26
CA ASP A 146 9.11 -3.79 -1.68
C ASP A 146 7.79 -3.07 -1.99
N LEU A 147 7.88 -2.03 -2.83
CA LEU A 147 6.71 -1.23 -3.18
C LEU A 147 5.73 -2.02 -4.05
N PRO A 148 4.43 -2.06 -3.73
CA PRO A 148 3.42 -2.58 -4.64
C PRO A 148 3.55 -1.98 -6.04
N LEU A 149 3.35 -2.82 -7.05
CA LEU A 149 3.55 -2.53 -8.49
C LEU A 149 5.02 -2.47 -8.95
N SER A 150 6.00 -2.66 -8.05
CA SER A 150 7.39 -2.85 -8.45
C SER A 150 7.67 -4.28 -8.93
N ALA A 151 8.73 -4.45 -9.71
CA ALA A 151 9.19 -5.78 -10.13
C ALA A 151 9.65 -6.65 -8.94
N ALA A 152 10.29 -6.03 -7.94
CA ALA A 152 10.73 -6.73 -6.72
C ALA A 152 9.52 -7.27 -5.94
N PHE A 153 8.50 -6.45 -5.75
CA PHE A 153 7.24 -6.86 -5.12
C PHE A 153 6.56 -7.99 -5.89
N ALA A 154 6.52 -7.94 -7.22
CA ALA A 154 5.94 -9.00 -8.02
C ALA A 154 6.68 -10.35 -7.84
N VAL A 155 8.02 -10.31 -7.76
CA VAL A 155 8.84 -11.50 -7.51
C VAL A 155 8.59 -12.05 -6.11
N ASP A 156 8.61 -11.19 -5.09
CA ASP A 156 8.37 -11.59 -3.69
C ASP A 156 6.94 -12.16 -3.51
N GLN A 157 5.93 -11.48 -4.07
CA GLN A 157 4.56 -11.96 -4.08
C GLN A 157 4.43 -13.34 -4.73
N GLN A 158 5.07 -13.58 -5.88
CA GLN A 158 5.06 -14.91 -6.52
C GLN A 158 5.65 -15.99 -5.61
N GLN A 159 6.73 -15.68 -4.90
CA GLN A 159 7.37 -16.62 -3.97
C GLN A 159 6.48 -16.91 -2.76
N LEU A 160 5.83 -15.88 -2.20
CA LEU A 160 4.90 -16.03 -1.08
C LEU A 160 3.64 -16.79 -1.49
N LEU A 161 3.09 -16.53 -2.69
CA LEU A 161 1.97 -17.28 -3.26
C LEU A 161 2.30 -18.77 -3.39
N ALA A 162 3.46 -19.08 -3.97
CA ALA A 162 3.91 -20.46 -4.11
C ALA A 162 4.10 -21.13 -2.75
N LEU A 163 4.61 -20.40 -1.75
CA LEU A 163 4.79 -20.91 -0.40
C LEU A 163 3.45 -21.14 0.31
N ALA A 164 2.51 -20.19 0.23
CA ALA A 164 1.18 -20.34 0.81
C ALA A 164 0.45 -21.55 0.20
N ALA A 165 0.53 -21.74 -1.12
CA ALA A 165 -0.06 -22.88 -1.81
C ALA A 165 0.49 -24.24 -1.32
N GLN A 166 1.78 -24.34 -0.99
CA GLN A 166 2.38 -25.55 -0.39
C GLN A 166 1.75 -25.93 0.96
N HIS A 167 1.18 -24.95 1.66
CA HIS A 167 0.49 -25.12 2.94
C HIS A 167 -1.04 -25.07 2.80
N GLY A 168 -1.59 -25.11 1.58
CA GLY A 168 -3.03 -25.04 1.34
C GLY A 168 -3.65 -23.68 1.66
N GLY A 169 -2.87 -22.61 1.56
CA GLY A 169 -3.33 -21.23 1.72
C GLY A 169 -3.67 -20.54 0.41
N SER A 170 -4.42 -19.46 0.50
CA SER A 170 -4.79 -18.57 -0.61
C SER A 170 -4.40 -17.12 -0.28
N HIS A 171 -4.25 -16.27 -1.29
CA HIS A 171 -3.93 -14.86 -1.10
C HIS A 171 -5.20 -14.01 -1.14
N GLY A 172 -5.36 -13.15 -0.14
CA GLY A 172 -6.51 -12.27 0.04
C GLY A 172 -6.26 -10.82 -0.34
N GLY A 173 -5.11 -10.51 -0.95
CA GLY A 173 -4.71 -9.16 -1.27
C GLY A 173 -3.69 -8.59 -0.28
N TRP A 174 -3.51 -7.28 -0.34
CA TRP A 174 -2.57 -6.54 0.48
C TRP A 174 -3.22 -5.25 0.98
N GLY A 175 -2.67 -4.68 2.04
CA GLY A 175 -3.13 -3.42 2.59
C GLY A 175 -2.07 -2.74 3.43
N SER A 176 -2.34 -1.50 3.82
CA SER A 176 -1.47 -0.78 4.74
C SER A 176 -1.34 -1.56 6.06
N PRO A 177 -0.13 -1.65 6.62
CA PRO A 177 0.04 -2.24 7.93
C PRO A 177 -0.76 -1.44 8.97
N PRO A 178 -1.29 -2.10 10.02
CA PRO A 178 -1.91 -1.39 11.12
C PRO A 178 -0.89 -0.42 11.77
N PRO A 179 -1.36 0.75 12.26
CA PRO A 179 -0.51 1.74 12.90
C PRO A 179 0.19 1.23 14.16
#